data_AF-A0A4Q4X4I7-F1
#
_entry.id   AF-A0A4Q4X4I7-F1
#
_cell.length_a   1.000
_cell.length_b   1.000
_cell.length_c   1.000
_cell.angle_alpha   90.00
_cell.angle_beta   90.00
_cell.angle_gamma   90.00
#
_symmetry.space_group_name_H-M   'P 1'
#
loop_
_entity.id
_entity.type
_entity.pdbx_description
1 polymer ?
#
loop_
_entity_poly.entity_id
_entity_poly.type
_entity_poly.pdbx_seq_one_letter_code
_entity_poly.pdbx_strand_id
1 'polypeptide(L)'
;MSKQESTAQQAAGTQEDDEPDDWDKRIFSTGCADENAKLTDCYFEKKDWRQCKKEGFVTAKPLSYYVPARASTSAATKPTATTSAAGTPTTASKDTEPARTPIPAVSGTPLPDAPLPQGNELHATDGGSSKPIDWTQSYHGLGTSAFPPEVSAILQTPLDPDDIEVKPDGIIYLPEIKYRRILNAAFGPGGWGLAPRGELMVHEKLVTREYALVVHGRFVAQARGEQQYFSEEGVSTAAEGCKSNALMRCCKDLGIASELWDPRFIRKFMKTYAVQQWVEHVTTKKRKQIWLRKDDEVRYPFKKT
;
A
#
# COMPACT_ATOMS: atom_id res chain seq x y z
N MET A 1 17.34 31.44 50.86
CA MET A 1 16.73 31.14 49.55
C MET A 1 17.71 30.24 48.83
N SER A 2 17.57 28.95 49.13
CA SER A 2 18.65 27.98 49.13
C SER A 2 18.70 27.26 47.80
N LYS A 3 19.89 26.89 47.34
CA LYS A 3 20.21 26.05 46.17
C LYS A 3 19.50 24.68 46.11
N GLN A 4 18.61 24.40 47.07
CA GLN A 4 17.76 23.21 47.17
C GLN A 4 16.38 23.41 46.55
N GLU A 5 15.87 24.65 46.43
CA GLU A 5 14.56 24.91 45.81
C GLU A 5 14.60 24.80 44.29
N SER A 6 15.74 25.13 43.64
CA SER A 6 15.90 24.99 42.19
C SER A 6 16.04 23.52 41.74
N THR A 7 16.62 22.66 42.58
CA THR A 7 16.80 21.24 42.26
C THR A 7 15.50 20.46 42.44
N ALA A 8 14.63 20.89 43.37
CA ALA A 8 13.30 20.31 43.57
C ALA A 8 12.35 20.61 42.40
N GLN A 9 12.47 21.77 41.75
CA GLN A 9 11.65 22.13 40.58
C GLN A 9 12.13 21.46 39.27
N GLN A 10 13.39 21.04 39.17
CA GLN A 10 13.89 20.26 38.02
C GLN A 10 13.61 18.75 38.11
N ALA A 11 13.29 18.22 39.30
CA ALA A 11 12.94 16.81 39.47
C ALA A 11 11.45 16.51 39.19
N ALA A 12 10.58 17.53 39.14
CA ALA A 12 9.13 17.36 39.01
C ALA A 12 8.61 17.36 37.55
N GLY A 13 9.49 17.49 36.55
CA GLY A 13 9.10 17.58 35.13
C GLY A 13 9.49 16.39 34.25
N THR A 14 9.91 15.25 34.83
CA THR A 14 10.49 14.14 34.04
C THR A 14 9.95 12.76 34.39
N GLN A 15 8.68 12.65 34.78
CA GLN A 15 8.02 11.36 35.01
C GLN A 15 6.53 11.45 34.67
N GLU A 16 6.17 11.49 33.39
CA GLU A 16 4.82 11.16 32.88
C GLU A 16 4.81 11.19 31.34
N ASP A 17 5.54 10.28 30.69
CA ASP A 17 5.21 9.90 29.29
C ASP A 17 5.84 8.55 28.86
N ASP A 18 6.02 7.63 29.81
CA ASP A 18 6.49 6.24 29.54
C ASP A 18 5.35 5.23 29.72
N GLU A 19 4.12 5.69 29.98
CA GLU A 19 2.96 4.81 30.03
C GLU A 19 2.44 4.61 28.61
N PRO A 20 2.40 3.36 28.09
CA PRO A 20 1.83 3.13 26.77
C PRO A 20 0.39 3.63 26.76
N ASP A 21 0.00 4.32 25.69
CA ASP A 21 -1.34 4.88 25.59
C ASP A 21 -2.39 3.74 25.63
N ASP A 22 -3.65 4.09 25.88
CA ASP A 22 -4.71 3.09 26.01
C ASP A 22 -4.90 2.26 24.72
N TRP A 23 -4.37 2.71 23.60
CA TRP A 23 -4.34 1.97 22.35
C TRP A 23 -3.23 0.91 22.35
N ASP A 24 -2.01 1.27 22.75
CA ASP A 24 -0.87 0.37 22.92
C ASP A 24 -1.15 -0.69 24.00
N LYS A 25 -1.71 -0.29 25.15
CA LYS A 25 -2.16 -1.21 26.21
C LYS A 25 -3.15 -2.25 25.67
N ARG A 26 -4.09 -1.84 24.80
CA ARG A 26 -5.02 -2.76 24.14
C ARG A 26 -4.32 -3.71 23.18
N ILE A 27 -3.41 -3.20 22.34
CA ILE A 27 -2.61 -4.03 21.43
C ILE A 27 -1.78 -5.07 22.21
N PHE A 28 -1.20 -4.71 23.36
CA PHE A 28 -0.45 -5.65 24.21
C PHE A 28 -1.32 -6.71 24.88
N SER A 29 -2.53 -6.35 25.31
CA SER A 29 -3.44 -7.29 25.98
C SER A 29 -3.95 -8.43 25.08
N THR A 30 -3.92 -8.25 23.75
CA THR A 30 -4.34 -9.27 22.78
C THR A 30 -3.32 -10.39 22.57
N GLY A 31 -2.09 -10.25 23.08
CA GLY A 31 -1.02 -11.24 22.87
C GLY A 31 -0.44 -11.29 21.44
N CYS A 32 -0.99 -10.52 20.50
CA CYS A 32 -0.59 -10.50 19.09
C CYS A 32 0.64 -9.63 18.79
N ALA A 33 1.06 -8.77 19.72
CA ALA A 33 2.18 -7.85 19.51
C ALA A 33 3.52 -8.59 19.32
N ASP A 34 3.78 -9.62 20.12
CA ASP A 34 5.00 -10.42 20.02
C ASP A 34 5.04 -11.27 18.76
N GLU A 35 3.88 -11.74 18.28
CA GLU A 35 3.78 -12.51 17.03
C GLU A 35 3.97 -11.62 15.79
N ASN A 36 3.41 -10.41 15.79
CA ASN A 36 3.62 -9.43 14.73
C ASN A 36 5.08 -8.94 14.71
N ALA A 37 5.70 -8.74 15.87
CA ALA A 37 7.12 -8.40 15.98
C ALA A 37 8.00 -9.50 15.40
N LYS A 38 7.75 -10.79 15.74
CA LYS A 38 8.47 -11.94 15.17
C LYS A 38 8.31 -12.03 13.65
N LEU A 39 7.11 -11.77 13.13
CA LEU A 39 6.85 -11.80 11.69
C LEU A 39 7.60 -10.67 10.96
N THR A 40 7.60 -9.48 11.54
CA THR A 40 8.31 -8.30 11.04
C THR A 40 9.83 -8.52 11.06
N ASP A 41 10.34 -9.15 12.13
CA ASP A 41 11.75 -9.51 12.27
C ASP A 41 12.17 -10.56 11.23
N CYS A 42 11.36 -11.61 11.02
CA CYS A 42 11.64 -12.61 10.00
C CYS A 42 11.65 -12.03 8.58
N TYR A 43 10.70 -11.14 8.25
CA TYR A 43 10.71 -10.45 6.95
C TYR A 43 11.95 -9.58 6.80
N PHE A 44 12.36 -8.88 7.87
CA PHE A 44 13.54 -8.04 7.84
C PHE A 44 14.81 -8.86 7.56
N GLU A 45 14.96 -10.03 8.19
CA GLU A 45 16.10 -10.93 8.01
C GLU A 45 16.10 -11.62 6.64
N LYS A 46 14.96 -12.17 6.21
CA LYS A 46 14.89 -13.03 5.02
C LYS A 46 14.52 -12.28 3.75
N LYS A 47 14.01 -11.04 3.86
CA LYS A 47 13.47 -10.22 2.77
C LYS A 47 12.39 -10.93 1.93
N ASP A 48 11.82 -12.02 2.45
CA ASP A 48 10.83 -12.88 1.81
C ASP A 48 9.85 -13.42 2.86
N TRP A 49 8.61 -12.93 2.81
CA TRP A 49 7.57 -13.27 3.77
C TRP A 49 7.17 -14.76 3.72
N ARG A 50 7.41 -15.45 2.59
CA ARG A 50 7.05 -16.88 2.44
C ARG A 50 7.83 -17.77 3.39
N GLN A 51 9.02 -17.33 3.79
CA GLN A 51 9.93 -18.07 4.68
C GLN A 51 9.65 -17.82 6.17
N CYS A 52 8.65 -16.97 6.48
CA CYS A 52 8.26 -16.60 7.84
C CYS A 52 7.03 -17.36 8.35
N LYS A 53 6.44 -18.21 7.51
CA LYS A 53 5.22 -18.98 7.83
C LYS A 53 5.38 -19.95 9.02
N LYS A 54 6.60 -20.45 9.27
CA LYS A 54 6.89 -21.39 10.39
C LYS A 54 7.11 -20.70 11.73
N GLU A 55 7.42 -19.41 11.77
CA GLU A 55 7.78 -18.70 13.00
C GLU A 55 6.56 -18.16 13.77
N GLY A 56 5.36 -18.29 13.20
CA GLY A 56 4.08 -17.98 13.85
C GLY A 56 3.22 -19.21 14.18
N PHE A 57 3.78 -20.42 14.26
CA PHE A 57 2.94 -21.62 14.43
C PHE A 57 3.63 -22.78 15.19
N VAL A 58 3.61 -22.74 16.54
CA VAL A 58 3.78 -23.89 17.47
C VAL A 58 3.21 -23.38 18.82
N THR A 59 2.22 -23.92 19.54
CA THR A 59 1.38 -25.13 19.51
C THR A 59 0.16 -24.84 20.39
N ALA A 60 -1.05 -24.87 19.85
CA ALA A 60 -2.25 -25.18 20.62
C ALA A 60 -2.77 -26.53 20.11
N LYS A 61 -2.87 -27.50 21.03
CA LYS A 61 -3.32 -28.87 20.75
C LYS A 61 -4.68 -28.86 20.01
N PRO A 62 -4.88 -29.65 18.95
CA PRO A 62 -6.18 -29.73 18.32
C PRO A 62 -7.14 -30.48 19.24
N LEU A 63 -8.17 -29.78 19.71
CA LEU A 63 -9.36 -30.40 20.29
C LEU A 63 -10.06 -31.17 19.18
N SER A 64 -10.08 -32.49 19.36
CA SER A 64 -10.74 -33.45 18.49
C SER A 64 -12.24 -33.15 18.44
N TYR A 65 -12.73 -32.74 17.27
CA TYR A 65 -14.13 -32.96 16.91
C TYR A 65 -14.17 -33.71 15.57
N TYR A 66 -14.61 -34.96 15.71
CA TYR A 66 -14.78 -35.96 14.67
C TYR A 66 -16.10 -35.69 13.94
N VAL A 67 -16.06 -35.48 12.63
CA VAL A 67 -17.22 -35.63 11.74
C VAL A 67 -16.75 -36.30 10.44
N PRO A 68 -17.38 -37.42 10.01
CA PRO A 68 -16.85 -38.24 8.93
C PRO A 68 -17.35 -37.75 7.56
N ALA A 69 -16.47 -37.71 6.57
CA ALA A 69 -16.86 -37.57 5.16
C ALA A 69 -16.03 -38.48 4.25
N ARG A 70 -16.68 -39.58 3.86
CA ARG A 70 -16.66 -40.34 2.61
C ARG A 70 -15.42 -40.24 1.71
N ALA A 71 -14.76 -41.39 1.55
CA ALA A 71 -13.66 -41.64 0.62
C ALA A 71 -14.07 -41.50 -0.86
N SER A 72 -13.18 -40.94 -1.66
CA SER A 72 -13.06 -41.22 -3.09
C SER A 72 -11.59 -41.13 -3.49
N THR A 73 -11.09 -42.26 -3.97
CA THR A 73 -9.72 -42.55 -4.37
C THR A 73 -9.40 -41.98 -5.75
N SER A 74 -8.21 -41.40 -5.95
CA SER A 74 -7.47 -41.51 -7.21
C SER A 74 -5.99 -41.23 -7.02
N ALA A 75 -5.19 -42.01 -7.74
CA ALA A 75 -3.79 -42.33 -7.49
C ALA A 75 -2.79 -41.34 -8.08
N ALA A 76 -1.57 -41.43 -7.56
CA ALA A 76 -0.38 -40.65 -7.90
C ALA A 76 0.26 -41.07 -9.23
N THR A 77 0.97 -40.14 -9.88
CA THR A 77 2.21 -40.44 -10.62
C THR A 77 3.09 -39.19 -10.78
N LYS A 78 4.36 -39.32 -10.38
CA LYS A 78 5.56 -38.54 -10.78
C LYS A 78 6.46 -39.54 -11.55
N PRO A 79 7.63 -39.23 -12.15
CA PRO A 79 8.35 -37.96 -12.32
C PRO A 79 8.87 -37.74 -13.77
N THR A 80 9.65 -36.69 -14.10
CA THR A 80 11.12 -36.78 -14.22
C THR A 80 11.70 -35.45 -14.71
N ALA A 81 12.91 -35.15 -14.25
CA ALA A 81 13.75 -33.99 -14.55
C ALA A 81 14.64 -34.19 -15.78
N THR A 82 15.06 -33.10 -16.44
CA THR A 82 16.32 -33.07 -17.20
C THR A 82 16.96 -31.67 -17.15
N THR A 83 18.29 -31.72 -17.19
CA THR A 83 19.33 -30.78 -16.76
C THR A 83 19.93 -29.97 -17.92
N SER A 84 20.76 -28.98 -17.55
CA SER A 84 21.94 -28.46 -18.26
C SER A 84 21.73 -27.26 -19.18
N ALA A 85 22.71 -26.38 -19.46
CA ALA A 85 23.81 -25.75 -18.72
C ALA A 85 24.43 -24.69 -19.68
N ALA A 86 25.08 -23.69 -19.08
CA ALA A 86 25.81 -22.52 -19.60
C ALA A 86 26.61 -22.59 -20.93
N GLY A 87 26.81 -21.40 -21.52
CA GLY A 87 27.91 -21.11 -22.47
C GLY A 87 27.88 -19.70 -23.08
N THR A 88 28.74 -18.80 -22.59
CA THR A 88 29.27 -17.56 -23.26
C THR A 88 30.74 -17.91 -23.68
N PRO A 89 31.54 -17.20 -24.54
CA PRO A 89 31.58 -15.75 -24.76
C PRO A 89 32.11 -15.20 -26.13
N THR A 90 32.25 -13.85 -26.21
CA THR A 90 33.20 -13.01 -27.02
C THR A 90 33.02 -12.99 -28.56
N THR A 91 33.06 -11.89 -29.33
CA THR A 91 34.06 -10.80 -29.42
C THR A 91 33.57 -9.64 -30.31
N ALA A 92 34.16 -8.46 -30.10
CA ALA A 92 33.95 -7.16 -30.72
C ALA A 92 34.27 -7.02 -32.24
N SER A 93 33.64 -6.05 -32.93
CA SER A 93 34.30 -4.81 -33.42
C SER A 93 33.51 -4.05 -34.52
N LYS A 94 33.44 -2.72 -34.33
CA LYS A 94 33.53 -1.59 -35.28
C LYS A 94 32.55 -1.40 -36.46
N ASP A 95 31.89 -0.24 -36.39
CA ASP A 95 31.65 0.79 -37.42
C ASP A 95 31.43 0.35 -38.86
N THR A 96 30.24 0.67 -39.39
CA THR A 96 30.05 1.51 -40.58
C THR A 96 28.55 1.75 -40.76
N GLU A 97 28.14 3.01 -40.83
CA GLU A 97 26.81 3.45 -41.26
C GLU A 97 26.72 3.40 -42.78
N PRO A 98 25.68 2.76 -43.36
CA PRO A 98 25.19 3.23 -44.64
C PRO A 98 23.67 3.45 -44.65
N ALA A 99 23.31 4.63 -45.16
CA ALA A 99 22.14 4.99 -45.95
C ALA A 99 20.84 4.18 -45.75
N ARG A 100 19.86 4.86 -45.14
CA ARG A 100 18.45 4.48 -45.06
C ARG A 100 17.85 4.24 -46.45
N THR A 101 17.53 2.99 -46.77
CA THR A 101 16.64 2.63 -47.87
C THR A 101 15.17 2.89 -47.47
N PRO A 102 14.32 3.40 -48.37
CA PRO A 102 12.90 3.56 -48.10
C PRO A 102 12.22 2.19 -48.08
N ILE A 103 11.38 1.96 -47.07
CA ILE A 103 10.56 0.76 -46.92
C ILE A 103 9.54 0.73 -48.08
N PRO A 104 9.36 -0.38 -48.81
CA PRO A 104 8.31 -0.48 -49.84
C PRO A 104 6.92 -0.37 -49.20
N ALA A 105 6.01 0.29 -49.90
CA ALA A 105 4.61 0.39 -49.49
C ALA A 105 4.01 -1.02 -49.33
N VAL A 106 3.50 -1.32 -48.13
CA VAL A 106 2.75 -2.55 -47.87
C VAL A 106 1.43 -2.47 -48.64
N SER A 107 1.37 -3.15 -49.77
CA SER A 107 0.12 -3.56 -50.41
C SER A 107 -0.47 -4.71 -49.60
N GLY A 108 -1.21 -4.36 -48.54
CA GLY A 108 -2.10 -5.27 -47.83
C GLY A 108 -3.51 -4.72 -47.93
N THR A 109 -4.44 -5.53 -48.43
CA THR A 109 -5.88 -5.25 -48.31
C THR A 109 -6.24 -4.98 -46.85
N PRO A 110 -7.05 -3.94 -46.53
CA PRO A 110 -7.45 -3.68 -45.16
C PRO A 110 -8.15 -4.91 -44.58
N LEU A 111 -7.81 -5.29 -43.34
CA LEU A 111 -8.66 -6.20 -42.57
C LEU A 111 -10.06 -5.58 -42.47
N PRO A 112 -11.14 -6.36 -42.62
CA PRO A 112 -12.49 -5.83 -42.44
C PRO A 112 -12.63 -5.26 -41.03
N ASP A 113 -13.16 -4.04 -40.94
CA ASP A 113 -13.45 -3.38 -39.68
C ASP A 113 -14.24 -4.32 -38.77
N ALA A 114 -13.83 -4.38 -37.50
CA ALA A 114 -14.58 -5.08 -36.47
C ALA A 114 -16.04 -4.57 -36.49
N PRO A 115 -17.06 -5.45 -36.43
CA PRO A 115 -18.45 -5.00 -36.45
C PRO A 115 -18.66 -3.98 -35.34
N LEU A 116 -19.20 -2.83 -35.70
CA LEU A 116 -19.68 -1.83 -34.74
C LEU A 116 -20.54 -2.55 -33.70
N PRO A 117 -20.27 -2.41 -32.39
CA PRO A 117 -21.21 -2.87 -31.39
C PRO A 117 -22.49 -2.06 -31.60
N GLN A 118 -23.50 -2.71 -32.20
CA GLN A 118 -24.89 -2.29 -32.12
C GLN A 118 -25.33 -2.48 -30.67
N GLY A 119 -25.03 -1.47 -29.86
CA GLY A 119 -25.40 -1.37 -28.46
C GLY A 119 -25.58 0.10 -28.15
N ASN A 120 -26.85 0.52 -28.14
CA ASN A 120 -27.33 1.89 -27.97
C ASN A 120 -26.66 2.71 -26.84
N GLU A 121 -26.67 4.03 -27.09
CA GLU A 121 -26.62 5.16 -26.14
C GLU A 121 -25.26 5.81 -25.88
N LEU A 122 -24.79 6.59 -26.87
CA LEU A 122 -24.05 7.82 -26.64
C LEU A 122 -24.79 8.97 -27.32
N HIS A 123 -25.79 9.52 -26.62
CA HIS A 123 -26.33 10.84 -26.91
C HIS A 123 -26.65 11.53 -25.59
N ALA A 124 -25.66 12.25 -25.04
CA ALA A 124 -25.88 13.14 -23.91
C ALA A 124 -26.41 14.47 -24.43
N THR A 125 -27.71 14.51 -24.72
CA THR A 125 -28.47 15.76 -24.73
C THR A 125 -29.31 15.80 -23.47
N ASP A 126 -29.09 16.85 -22.70
CA ASP A 126 -29.81 17.24 -21.48
C ASP A 126 -31.33 17.10 -21.66
N GLY A 127 -31.99 16.30 -20.81
CA GLY A 127 -33.42 16.03 -20.93
C GLY A 127 -33.93 14.73 -20.29
N GLY A 128 -33.93 14.67 -18.96
CA GLY A 128 -34.99 13.99 -18.19
C GLY A 128 -35.23 12.49 -18.41
N SER A 129 -34.27 11.63 -18.02
CA SER A 129 -34.48 10.28 -17.43
C SER A 129 -33.14 9.55 -17.39
N SER A 130 -32.19 10.04 -16.60
CA SER A 130 -30.90 9.35 -16.43
C SER A 130 -31.13 8.13 -15.55
N LYS A 131 -31.06 6.92 -16.14
CA LYS A 131 -30.93 5.69 -15.34
C LYS A 131 -29.78 5.86 -14.35
N PRO A 132 -29.93 5.44 -13.08
CA PRO A 132 -28.87 5.55 -12.09
C PRO A 132 -27.62 4.81 -12.59
N ILE A 133 -26.46 5.48 -12.53
CA ILE A 133 -25.19 4.89 -12.94
C ILE A 133 -24.78 3.83 -11.92
N ASP A 134 -24.58 2.60 -12.39
CA ASP A 134 -24.00 1.53 -11.58
C ASP A 134 -22.47 1.69 -11.51
N TRP A 135 -22.01 2.27 -10.42
CA TRP A 135 -20.59 2.46 -10.14
C TRP A 135 -19.84 1.18 -9.77
N THR A 136 -20.45 0.00 -9.80
CA THR A 136 -19.72 -1.28 -9.59
C THR A 136 -19.02 -1.76 -10.86
N GLN A 137 -19.44 -1.29 -12.04
CA GLN A 137 -18.87 -1.71 -13.34
C GLN A 137 -18.63 -0.55 -14.31
N SER A 138 -19.26 0.61 -14.10
CA SER A 138 -19.17 1.74 -15.04
C SER A 138 -17.79 2.43 -15.07
N TYR A 139 -17.41 2.94 -16.25
CA TYR A 139 -16.27 3.86 -16.45
C TYR A 139 -16.74 5.25 -16.92
N HIS A 140 -18.00 5.61 -16.62
CA HIS A 140 -18.62 6.87 -17.04
C HIS A 140 -17.74 8.09 -16.69
N GLY A 141 -17.48 8.96 -17.67
CA GLY A 141 -16.73 10.19 -17.48
C GLY A 141 -15.20 10.04 -17.42
N LEU A 142 -14.66 8.82 -17.58
CA LEU A 142 -13.21 8.61 -17.66
C LEU A 142 -12.63 9.31 -18.90
N GLY A 143 -11.64 10.19 -18.67
CA GLY A 143 -10.90 10.86 -19.74
C GLY A 143 -11.71 11.85 -20.58
N THR A 144 -12.93 12.20 -20.18
CA THR A 144 -13.80 13.10 -20.98
C THR A 144 -13.36 14.57 -20.92
N SER A 145 -12.77 15.00 -19.80
CA SER A 145 -12.30 16.36 -19.58
C SER A 145 -11.21 16.43 -18.52
N ALA A 146 -10.33 17.43 -18.62
CA ALA A 146 -9.40 17.76 -17.54
C ALA A 146 -10.14 18.44 -16.38
N PHE A 147 -9.60 18.33 -15.16
CA PHE A 147 -10.06 19.19 -14.06
C PHE A 147 -9.63 20.64 -14.32
N PRO A 148 -10.37 21.63 -13.81
CA PRO A 148 -9.98 23.02 -13.90
C PRO A 148 -8.55 23.28 -13.37
N PRO A 149 -7.84 24.30 -13.88
CA PRO A 149 -6.48 24.61 -13.47
C PRO A 149 -6.33 24.84 -11.96
N GLU A 150 -7.31 25.48 -11.32
CA GLU A 150 -7.33 25.75 -9.89
C GLU A 150 -7.39 24.47 -9.04
N VAL A 151 -8.17 23.47 -9.49
CA VAL A 151 -8.25 22.15 -8.86
C VAL A 151 -6.93 21.40 -9.08
N SER A 152 -6.40 21.45 -10.30
CA SER A 152 -5.13 20.80 -10.65
C SER A 152 -3.96 21.34 -9.83
N ALA A 153 -3.94 22.65 -9.55
CA ALA A 153 -2.94 23.28 -8.70
C ALA A 153 -2.98 22.73 -7.26
N ILE A 154 -4.17 22.53 -6.70
CA ILE A 154 -4.34 21.93 -5.36
C ILE A 154 -3.86 20.47 -5.36
N LEU A 155 -4.29 19.67 -6.34
CA LEU A 155 -3.96 18.24 -6.42
C LEU A 155 -2.45 17.98 -6.57
N GLN A 156 -1.74 18.87 -7.27
CA GLN A 156 -0.31 18.76 -7.56
C GLN A 156 0.55 19.67 -6.66
N THR A 157 -0.01 20.18 -5.57
CA THR A 157 0.74 20.99 -4.61
C THR A 157 1.87 20.15 -4.00
N PRO A 158 3.12 20.67 -3.94
CA PRO A 158 4.23 20.00 -3.27
C PRO A 158 3.89 19.70 -1.81
N LEU A 159 4.32 18.53 -1.32
CA LEU A 159 4.08 18.12 0.05
C LEU A 159 4.95 18.91 1.02
N ASP A 160 4.38 19.22 2.19
CA ASP A 160 5.14 19.65 3.34
C ASP A 160 6.02 18.48 3.82
N PRO A 161 7.35 18.64 3.94
CA PRO A 161 8.22 17.61 4.49
C PRO A 161 7.80 17.13 5.89
N ASP A 162 7.12 17.96 6.68
CA ASP A 162 6.63 17.59 8.01
C ASP A 162 5.38 16.70 7.99
N ASP A 163 4.73 16.58 6.83
CA ASP A 163 3.61 15.67 6.65
C ASP A 163 4.03 14.27 6.17
N ILE A 164 5.31 14.08 5.87
CA ILE A 164 5.85 12.82 5.32
C ILE A 164 6.45 11.99 6.45
N GLU A 165 5.93 10.77 6.58
CA GLU A 165 6.32 9.79 7.59
C GLU A 165 7.33 8.78 7.03
N VAL A 166 8.14 8.21 7.93
CA VAL A 166 9.15 7.20 7.59
C VAL A 166 8.83 5.89 8.30
N LYS A 167 8.59 4.82 7.53
CA LYS A 167 8.46 3.48 8.10
C LYS A 167 9.81 2.93 8.56
N PRO A 168 9.84 1.99 9.53
CA PRO A 168 11.06 1.34 9.99
C PRO A 168 11.90 0.64 8.90
N ASP A 169 11.27 0.27 7.78
CA ASP A 169 11.91 -0.33 6.60
C ASP A 169 12.55 0.70 5.65
N GLY A 170 12.34 1.99 5.88
CA GLY A 170 12.84 3.10 5.07
C GLY A 170 11.90 3.55 3.96
N ILE A 171 10.66 3.05 3.93
CA ILE A 171 9.63 3.53 3.00
C ILE A 171 9.03 4.83 3.55
N ILE A 172 9.08 5.89 2.75
CA ILE A 172 8.39 7.14 3.05
C ILE A 172 6.93 7.07 2.60
N TYR A 173 6.03 7.66 3.36
CA TYR A 173 4.61 7.70 3.01
C TYR A 173 3.93 8.97 3.52
N LEU A 174 2.84 9.33 2.86
CA LEU A 174 1.93 10.38 3.33
C LEU A 174 0.78 9.71 4.10
N PRO A 175 0.43 10.14 5.32
CA PRO A 175 -0.71 9.59 6.06
C PRO A 175 -2.04 9.72 5.32
N GLU A 176 -2.92 8.74 5.47
CA GLU A 176 -4.22 8.64 4.77
C GLU A 176 -5.09 9.88 4.90
N ILE A 177 -5.08 10.51 6.08
CA ILE A 177 -5.85 11.72 6.36
C ILE A 177 -5.45 12.89 5.46
N LYS A 178 -4.18 12.98 5.06
CA LYS A 178 -3.67 14.08 4.22
C LYS A 178 -4.24 13.99 2.81
N TYR A 179 -4.33 12.79 2.24
CA TYR A 179 -5.02 12.58 0.96
C TYR A 179 -6.48 13.03 1.01
N ARG A 180 -7.21 12.68 2.08
CA ARG A 180 -8.61 13.11 2.25
C ARG A 180 -8.75 14.63 2.36
N ARG A 181 -7.82 15.29 3.05
CA ARG A 181 -7.78 16.76 3.14
C ARG A 181 -7.52 17.41 1.78
N ILE A 182 -6.59 16.87 0.99
CA ILE A 182 -6.30 17.34 -0.38
C ILE A 182 -7.53 17.17 -1.27
N LEU A 183 -8.20 16.01 -1.23
CA LEU A 183 -9.43 15.77 -2.00
C LEU A 183 -10.57 16.71 -1.57
N ASN A 184 -10.74 16.96 -0.27
CA ASN A 184 -11.73 17.90 0.24
C ASN A 184 -11.42 19.35 -0.17
N ALA A 185 -10.15 19.74 -0.18
CA ALA A 185 -9.73 21.06 -0.65
C ALA A 185 -9.94 21.21 -2.17
N ALA A 186 -9.65 20.17 -2.95
CA ALA A 186 -9.73 20.20 -4.41
C ALA A 186 -11.17 20.10 -4.94
N PHE A 187 -12.00 19.23 -4.34
CA PHE A 187 -13.33 18.88 -4.87
C PHE A 187 -14.49 19.25 -3.94
N GLY A 188 -14.20 19.67 -2.71
CA GLY A 188 -15.20 19.89 -1.67
C GLY A 188 -15.68 18.59 -1.00
N PRO A 189 -16.09 18.64 0.28
CA PRO A 189 -16.75 17.52 0.94
C PRO A 189 -18.02 17.09 0.17
N GLY A 190 -18.16 15.79 -0.09
CA GLY A 190 -19.26 15.25 -0.91
C GLY A 190 -19.03 15.30 -2.42
N GLY A 191 -17.99 15.99 -2.90
CA GLY A 191 -17.61 16.05 -4.31
C GLY A 191 -16.87 14.81 -4.83
N TRP A 192 -16.50 13.87 -3.94
CA TRP A 192 -15.76 12.67 -4.29
C TRP A 192 -16.18 11.48 -3.41
N GLY A 193 -15.90 10.26 -3.88
CA GLY A 193 -16.16 9.04 -3.12
C GLY A 193 -15.49 7.81 -3.72
N LEU A 194 -15.33 6.77 -2.92
CA LEU A 194 -14.91 5.45 -3.39
C LEU A 194 -16.13 4.56 -3.59
N ALA A 195 -16.33 4.12 -4.83
CA ALA A 195 -17.30 3.10 -5.16
C ALA A 195 -16.64 1.72 -5.05
N PRO A 196 -17.18 0.79 -4.25
CA PRO A 196 -16.66 -0.57 -4.20
C PRO A 196 -16.85 -1.29 -5.54
N ARG A 197 -15.81 -2.00 -5.96
CA ARG A 197 -15.79 -2.85 -7.15
C ARG A 197 -15.65 -4.30 -6.70
N GLY A 198 -16.68 -5.10 -6.98
CA GLY A 198 -16.76 -6.49 -6.56
C GLY A 198 -16.96 -6.68 -5.05
N GLU A 199 -16.93 -7.95 -4.65
CA GLU A 199 -17.09 -8.39 -3.26
C GLU A 199 -15.80 -8.18 -2.45
N LEU A 200 -15.96 -8.04 -1.14
CA LEU A 200 -14.83 -8.00 -0.20
C LEU A 200 -14.26 -9.42 -0.09
N MET A 201 -13.02 -9.62 -0.55
CA MET A 201 -12.34 -10.90 -0.43
C MET A 201 -11.62 -10.97 0.91
N VAL A 202 -12.06 -11.88 1.77
CA VAL A 202 -11.46 -12.16 3.08
C VAL A 202 -10.68 -13.47 2.98
N HIS A 203 -9.36 -13.38 3.12
CA HIS A 203 -8.44 -14.50 3.25
C HIS A 203 -7.92 -14.57 4.68
N GLU A 204 -7.34 -15.70 5.11
CA GLU A 204 -6.91 -15.98 6.50
C GLU A 204 -6.26 -14.81 7.27
N LYS A 205 -5.43 -13.98 6.62
CA LYS A 205 -4.75 -12.82 7.22
C LYS A 205 -4.77 -11.56 6.35
N LEU A 206 -5.65 -11.51 5.35
CA LEU A 206 -5.68 -10.44 4.36
C LEU A 206 -7.11 -10.16 3.91
N VAL A 207 -7.50 -8.89 3.99
CA VAL A 207 -8.71 -8.36 3.35
C VAL A 207 -8.30 -7.59 2.11
N THR A 208 -8.97 -7.83 0.98
CA THR A 208 -8.73 -7.10 -0.25
C THR A 208 -10.03 -6.86 -1.03
N ARG A 209 -10.10 -5.69 -1.69
CA ARG A 209 -11.23 -5.30 -2.54
C ARG A 209 -10.78 -4.24 -3.54
N GLU A 210 -11.40 -4.22 -4.70
CA GLU A 210 -11.22 -3.14 -5.66
C GLU A 210 -12.13 -1.96 -5.33
N TYR A 211 -11.64 -0.75 -5.60
CA TYR A 211 -12.41 0.47 -5.47
C TYR A 211 -12.17 1.36 -6.68
N ALA A 212 -13.20 2.09 -7.09
CA ALA A 212 -13.11 3.16 -8.05
C ALA A 212 -13.27 4.50 -7.34
N LEU A 213 -12.34 5.42 -7.58
CA LEU A 213 -12.50 6.82 -7.21
C LEU A 213 -13.43 7.51 -8.21
N VAL A 214 -14.50 8.07 -7.68
CA VAL A 214 -15.47 8.88 -8.42
C VAL A 214 -15.38 10.30 -7.87
N VAL A 215 -15.30 11.27 -8.76
CA VAL A 215 -15.27 12.70 -8.42
C VAL A 215 -16.31 13.38 -9.29
N HIS A 216 -17.21 14.22 -8.75
CA HIS A 216 -18.25 14.94 -9.49
C HIS A 216 -19.00 14.11 -10.54
N GLY A 217 -19.34 12.85 -10.20
CA GLY A 217 -20.09 11.96 -11.11
C GLY A 217 -19.29 11.40 -12.29
N ARG A 218 -17.95 11.47 -12.24
CA ARG A 218 -17.05 10.83 -13.21
C ARG A 218 -16.09 9.86 -12.55
N PHE A 219 -15.86 8.74 -13.22
CA PHE A 219 -14.81 7.80 -12.89
C PHE A 219 -13.45 8.48 -13.10
N VAL A 220 -12.58 8.37 -12.09
CA VAL A 220 -11.23 8.96 -12.10
C VAL A 220 -10.16 7.88 -12.16
N ALA A 221 -10.20 6.94 -11.22
CA ALA A 221 -9.15 5.93 -11.05
C ALA A 221 -9.73 4.67 -10.42
N GLN A 222 -9.04 3.54 -10.60
CA GLN A 222 -9.36 2.29 -9.94
C GLN A 222 -8.11 1.68 -9.36
N ALA A 223 -8.22 1.19 -8.12
CA ALA A 223 -7.14 0.49 -7.45
C ALA A 223 -7.69 -0.62 -6.55
N ARG A 224 -6.87 -1.65 -6.38
CA ARG A 224 -7.10 -2.68 -5.39
C ARG A 224 -6.56 -2.21 -4.04
N GLY A 225 -7.41 -2.20 -3.03
CA GLY A 225 -7.00 -2.04 -1.64
C GLY A 225 -6.68 -3.38 -1.01
N GLU A 226 -5.77 -3.37 -0.05
CA GLU A 226 -5.47 -4.53 0.77
C GLU A 226 -5.10 -4.11 2.19
N GLN A 227 -5.42 -4.96 3.16
CA GLN A 227 -5.07 -4.75 4.55
C GLN A 227 -4.90 -6.10 5.26
N GLN A 228 -3.76 -6.26 5.91
CA GLN A 228 -3.50 -7.45 6.73
C GLN A 228 -4.23 -7.35 8.06
N TYR A 229 -4.61 -8.51 8.59
CA TYR A 229 -5.21 -8.65 9.91
C TYR A 229 -4.70 -9.92 10.59
N PHE A 230 -4.79 -9.96 11.93
CA PHE A 230 -4.17 -11.02 12.74
C PHE A 230 -5.19 -11.94 13.41
N SER A 231 -6.40 -11.44 13.68
CA SER A 231 -7.51 -12.20 14.25
C SER A 231 -8.80 -11.94 13.46
N GLU A 232 -9.71 -12.92 13.42
CA GLU A 232 -10.99 -12.79 12.68
C GLU A 232 -11.85 -11.61 13.18
N GLU A 233 -11.74 -11.25 14.46
CA GLU A 233 -12.39 -10.06 15.02
C GLU A 233 -11.89 -8.75 14.37
N GLY A 234 -10.68 -8.75 13.81
CA GLY A 234 -10.07 -7.61 13.14
C GLY A 234 -10.51 -7.38 11.69
N VAL A 235 -11.35 -8.25 11.11
CA VAL A 235 -11.76 -8.17 9.69
C VAL A 235 -12.48 -6.85 9.37
N SER A 236 -13.32 -6.34 10.27
CA SER A 236 -14.04 -5.08 10.06
C SER A 236 -13.09 -3.88 9.98
N THR A 237 -12.12 -3.80 10.91
CA THR A 237 -11.07 -2.78 10.88
C THR A 237 -10.20 -2.91 9.63
N ALA A 238 -9.90 -4.15 9.23
CA ALA A 238 -9.16 -4.42 8.02
C ALA A 238 -9.92 -4.02 6.75
N ALA A 239 -11.25 -4.14 6.73
CA ALA A 239 -12.07 -3.66 5.62
C ALA A 239 -11.98 -2.14 5.43
N GLU A 240 -11.98 -1.38 6.54
CA GLU A 240 -11.77 0.08 6.49
C GLU A 240 -10.33 0.44 6.06
N GLY A 241 -9.32 -0.27 6.58
CA GLY A 241 -7.92 -0.09 6.14
C GLY A 241 -7.74 -0.43 4.66
N CYS A 242 -8.40 -1.48 4.17
CA CYS A 242 -8.41 -1.85 2.75
C CYS A 242 -8.98 -0.72 1.89
N LYS A 243 -10.06 -0.05 2.33
CA LYS A 243 -10.66 1.08 1.63
C LYS A 243 -9.73 2.30 1.60
N SER A 244 -9.13 2.67 2.72
CA SER A 244 -8.16 3.77 2.75
C SER A 244 -6.90 3.47 1.94
N ASN A 245 -6.42 2.23 1.94
CA ASN A 245 -5.30 1.81 1.11
C ASN A 245 -5.58 2.03 -0.39
N ALA A 246 -6.77 1.63 -0.86
CA ALA A 246 -7.19 1.89 -2.23
C ALA A 246 -7.28 3.39 -2.55
N LEU A 247 -7.76 4.20 -1.61
CA LEU A 247 -7.88 5.65 -1.79
C LEU A 247 -6.55 6.29 -2.17
N MET A 248 -5.50 6.00 -1.40
CA MET A 248 -4.16 6.56 -1.63
C MET A 248 -3.62 6.17 -3.00
N ARG A 249 -3.87 4.92 -3.43
CA ARG A 249 -3.44 4.41 -4.75
C ARG A 249 -4.17 5.12 -5.88
N CYS A 250 -5.49 5.31 -5.77
CA CYS A 250 -6.27 6.08 -6.74
C CYS A 250 -5.82 7.55 -6.82
N CYS A 251 -5.43 8.15 -5.70
CA CYS A 251 -4.97 9.55 -5.66
C CYS A 251 -3.69 9.78 -6.46
N LYS A 252 -2.90 8.73 -6.74
CA LYS A 252 -1.71 8.84 -7.58
C LYS A 252 -2.04 9.27 -9.01
N ASP A 253 -3.15 8.79 -9.56
CA ASP A 253 -3.59 9.14 -10.91
C ASP A 253 -4.03 10.61 -11.02
N LEU A 254 -4.34 11.25 -9.89
CA LEU A 254 -4.60 12.70 -9.78
C LEU A 254 -3.33 13.54 -9.63
N GLY A 255 -2.16 12.91 -9.48
CA GLY A 255 -0.88 13.59 -9.25
C GLY A 255 -0.56 13.90 -7.78
N ILE A 256 -1.46 13.54 -6.84
CA ILE A 256 -1.26 13.77 -5.40
C ILE A 256 -0.06 12.95 -4.91
N ALA A 257 0.83 13.60 -4.15
CA ALA A 257 1.98 12.96 -3.51
C ALA A 257 2.90 12.20 -4.49
N SER A 258 2.92 12.60 -5.77
CA SER A 258 3.67 11.92 -6.82
C SER A 258 5.18 11.90 -6.56
N GLU A 259 5.71 12.90 -5.85
CA GLU A 259 7.13 12.99 -5.45
C GLU A 259 7.59 11.87 -4.51
N LEU A 260 6.68 11.25 -3.74
CA LEU A 260 7.00 10.10 -2.89
C LEU A 260 7.42 8.86 -3.69
N TRP A 261 7.24 8.88 -5.02
CA TRP A 261 7.65 7.84 -5.94
C TRP A 261 8.88 8.23 -6.79
N ASP A 262 9.40 9.45 -6.64
CA ASP A 262 10.62 9.88 -7.32
C ASP A 262 11.86 9.41 -6.53
N PRO A 263 12.72 8.53 -7.10
CA PRO A 263 13.94 8.09 -6.44
C PRO A 263 14.90 9.22 -6.04
N ARG A 264 14.87 10.38 -6.72
CA ARG A 264 15.70 11.54 -6.37
C ARG A 264 15.14 12.26 -5.14
N PHE A 265 13.83 12.48 -5.11
CA PHE A 265 13.14 13.02 -3.93
C PHE A 265 13.36 12.12 -2.71
N ILE A 266 13.11 10.82 -2.83
CA ILE A 266 13.28 9.84 -1.72
C ILE A 266 14.69 9.94 -1.14
N ARG A 267 15.73 9.92 -1.99
CA ARG A 267 17.13 10.03 -1.52
C ARG A 267 17.42 11.35 -0.81
N LYS A 268 16.90 12.47 -1.34
CA LYS A 268 17.07 13.80 -0.73
C LYS A 268 16.34 13.89 0.60
N PHE A 269 15.10 13.42 0.66
CA PHE A 269 14.27 13.40 1.86
C PHE A 269 14.91 12.54 2.95
N MET A 270 15.26 11.28 2.65
CA MET A 270 15.89 10.38 3.62
C MET A 270 17.21 10.92 4.17
N LYS A 271 18.03 11.57 3.34
CA LYS A 271 19.27 12.23 3.81
C LYS A 271 18.99 13.39 4.79
N THR A 272 17.92 14.13 4.53
CA THR A 272 17.62 15.38 5.26
C THR A 272 16.83 15.11 6.53
N TYR A 273 15.82 14.24 6.48
CA TYR A 273 14.81 14.06 7.52
C TYR A 273 14.82 12.68 8.19
N ALA A 274 15.53 11.69 7.66
CA ALA A 274 15.59 10.35 8.24
C ALA A 274 16.99 10.00 8.77
N VAL A 275 17.03 9.05 9.70
CA VAL A 275 18.26 8.50 10.28
C VAL A 275 18.11 6.99 10.45
N GLN A 276 19.22 6.26 10.33
CA GLN A 276 19.28 4.86 10.71
C GLN A 276 19.72 4.74 12.16
N GLN A 277 18.91 4.08 12.98
CA GLN A 277 19.17 3.88 14.41
C GLN A 277 19.26 2.40 14.74
N TRP A 278 20.28 2.02 15.51
CA TRP A 278 20.33 0.70 16.13
C TRP A 278 19.37 0.65 17.30
N VAL A 279 18.50 -0.36 17.29
CA VAL A 279 17.48 -0.58 18.30
C VAL A 279 17.52 -2.02 18.81
N GLU A 280 17.12 -2.20 20.06
CA GLU A 280 17.04 -3.49 20.73
C GLU A 280 15.58 -3.76 21.12
N HIS A 281 15.07 -4.95 20.79
CA HIS A 281 13.74 -5.38 21.21
C HIS A 281 13.72 -5.62 22.73
N VAL A 282 12.76 -5.01 23.43
CA VAL A 282 12.73 -5.00 24.90
C VAL A 282 12.63 -6.40 25.50
N THR A 283 11.78 -7.27 24.95
CA THR A 283 11.60 -8.67 25.41
C THR A 283 12.65 -9.63 24.84
N THR A 284 12.82 -9.69 23.51
CA THR A 284 13.68 -10.70 22.86
C THR A 284 15.18 -10.37 22.88
N LYS A 285 15.55 -9.13 23.26
CA LYS A 285 16.95 -8.61 23.24
C LYS A 285 17.61 -8.67 21.86
N LYS A 286 16.84 -8.91 20.79
CA LYS A 286 17.35 -8.89 19.42
C LYS A 286 17.65 -7.45 19.01
N ARG A 287 18.80 -7.25 18.38
CA ARG A 287 19.24 -5.96 17.85
C ARG A 287 19.01 -5.89 16.36
N LYS A 288 18.47 -4.78 15.88
CA LYS A 288 18.34 -4.48 14.45
C LYS A 288 18.52 -3.00 14.18
N GLN A 289 18.81 -2.68 12.93
CA GLN A 289 18.87 -1.30 12.46
C GLN A 289 17.55 -0.95 11.79
N ILE A 290 16.93 0.15 12.20
CA ILE A 290 15.68 0.66 11.60
C ILE A 290 15.89 2.08 11.07
N TRP A 291 15.04 2.47 10.12
CA TRP A 291 14.88 3.88 9.75
C TRP A 291 13.89 4.58 10.67
N LEU A 292 14.16 5.84 10.98
CA LEU A 292 13.32 6.71 11.80
C LEU A 292 13.38 8.13 11.24
N ARG A 293 12.30 8.92 11.39
CA ARG A 293 12.39 10.38 11.22
C ARG A 293 13.32 10.94 12.30
N LYS A 294 14.04 12.02 12.01
CA LYS A 294 15.08 12.56 12.93
C LYS A 294 14.52 13.16 14.22
N ASP A 295 13.30 13.64 14.16
CA ASP A 295 12.52 14.23 15.24
C ASP A 295 11.59 13.22 15.93
N ASP A 296 11.53 11.98 15.43
CA ASP A 296 10.81 10.89 16.07
C ASP A 296 11.64 10.20 17.14
N GLU A 297 10.93 9.49 18.02
CA GLU A 297 11.53 8.65 19.04
C GLU A 297 11.30 7.16 18.76
N VAL A 298 12.19 6.33 19.31
CA VAL A 298 12.08 4.88 19.17
C VAL A 298 10.96 4.40 20.08
N ARG A 299 9.86 3.92 19.49
CA ARG A 299 8.70 3.39 20.22
C ARG A 299 8.86 1.91 20.59
N TYR A 300 8.11 1.49 21.61
CA TYR A 300 7.93 0.08 21.96
C TYR A 300 7.50 -0.73 20.70
N PRO A 301 7.96 -1.99 20.52
CA PRO A 301 8.74 -2.83 21.44
C PRO A 301 10.25 -2.60 21.40
N PHE A 302 10.72 -1.52 20.78
CA PHE A 302 12.14 -1.23 20.62
C PHE A 302 12.61 -0.16 21.60
N LYS A 303 13.90 -0.18 21.94
CA LYS A 303 14.59 0.89 22.65
C LYS A 303 15.92 1.22 21.97
N LYS A 304 16.38 2.47 22.11
CA LYS A 304 17.70 2.88 21.63
C LYS A 304 18.79 2.03 22.28
N THR A 305 19.76 1.58 21.48
CA THR A 305 20.96 0.85 21.96
C THR A 305 22.10 1.84 22.19
#